data_AF-A0A2N5KQD2-F1
#
_entry.id   AF-A0A2N5KQD2-F1
#
_cell.length_a   1.000
_cell.length_b   1.000
_cell.length_c   1.000
_cell.angle_alpha   90.00
_cell.angle_beta   90.00
_cell.angle_gamma   90.00
#
_symmetry.space_group_name_H-M   'P 1'
#
loop_
_entity.id
_entity.type
_entity.pdbx_description
1 polymer ?
#
loop_
_entity_poly.entity_id
_entity_poly.type
_entity_poly.pdbx_seq_one_letter_code
_entity_poly.pdbx_strand_id
1 'polypeptide(L)'
;MLCSVRDYLQEDEGNRVQVTNADRPNRGCWVTQQQDRVENFTRELRGDQTASDRSIGEIFNALRPRLQELGNKQVELARAELTPVGKQAGIAIGLLVVGAVFLLLFLGFFFATFAAVLIAVGFPVWVAIGIVTVILLLIGGALAGLGASRLRTLDPKPRRTIAALQQNIQWIKGQLRP
;
A
#
# COMPACT_ATOMS: atom_id res chain seq x y z
N MET A 1 33.46 37.61 -15.29
CA MET A 1 34.14 36.29 -15.19
C MET A 1 33.13 35.23 -15.56
N LEU A 2 33.19 34.73 -16.79
CA LEU A 2 32.31 33.67 -17.30
C LEU A 2 32.87 32.33 -16.81
N CYS A 3 32.07 31.53 -16.12
CA CYS A 3 32.45 30.14 -15.82
C CYS A 3 32.42 29.35 -17.13
N SER A 4 33.59 28.93 -17.59
CA SER A 4 33.81 28.11 -18.77
C SER A 4 33.26 26.69 -18.51
N VAL A 5 32.22 26.31 -19.24
CA VAL A 5 31.65 24.95 -19.27
C VAL A 5 32.53 24.05 -20.15
N ARG A 6 33.79 23.86 -19.77
CA ARG A 6 34.78 23.09 -20.56
C ARG A 6 35.56 22.04 -19.76
N ASP A 7 35.09 21.69 -18.56
CA ASP A 7 35.76 20.69 -17.70
C ASP A 7 34.87 19.49 -17.32
N TYR A 8 33.73 19.27 -18.00
CA TYR A 8 32.80 18.17 -17.65
C TYR A 8 33.10 16.82 -18.32
N LEU A 9 34.17 16.71 -19.10
CA LEU A 9 34.48 15.47 -19.83
C LEU A 9 35.88 14.97 -19.54
N GLN A 10 36.13 14.44 -18.33
CA GLN A 10 37.16 13.43 -18.13
C GLN A 10 37.00 12.68 -16.79
N GLU A 11 37.21 11.36 -16.83
CA GLU A 11 37.36 10.40 -15.70
C GLU A 11 36.12 10.15 -14.80
N ASP A 12 35.80 8.94 -14.32
CA ASP A 12 36.44 7.62 -14.43
C ASP A 12 35.44 6.54 -13.95
N GLU A 13 35.72 5.32 -14.35
CA GLU A 13 35.02 4.08 -14.07
C GLU A 13 34.91 3.74 -12.57
N GLY A 14 33.80 3.09 -12.19
CA GLY A 14 33.79 2.12 -11.11
C GLY A 14 34.06 2.61 -9.68
N ASN A 15 33.16 3.40 -9.08
CA ASN A 15 33.08 3.43 -7.62
C ASN A 15 31.69 3.83 -7.10
N ARG A 16 31.26 3.18 -6.02
CA ARG A 16 30.04 3.51 -5.29
C ARG A 16 30.12 4.97 -4.84
N VAL A 17 29.24 5.80 -5.38
CA VAL A 17 29.11 7.20 -4.97
C VAL A 17 28.54 7.23 -3.55
N GLN A 18 29.42 7.31 -2.56
CA GLN A 18 29.03 7.78 -1.24
C GLN A 18 28.75 9.29 -1.38
N VAL A 19 27.51 9.69 -1.10
CA VAL A 19 27.11 11.10 -1.05
C VAL A 19 27.72 11.71 0.20
N THR A 20 28.99 12.10 0.11
CA THR A 20 29.64 12.89 1.16
C THR A 20 29.12 14.32 1.06
N ASN A 21 28.60 14.83 2.17
CA ASN A 21 28.05 16.18 2.32
C ASN A 21 29.17 17.22 2.42
N ALA A 22 30.04 17.27 1.40
CA ALA A 22 31.21 18.14 1.38
C ALA A 22 31.24 19.11 0.19
N ASP A 23 30.35 18.96 -0.80
CA ASP A 23 30.28 19.88 -1.94
C ASP A 23 29.01 20.73 -1.89
N ARG A 24 29.05 21.79 -1.08
CA ARG A 24 28.07 22.88 -1.14
C ARG A 24 28.73 24.07 -1.82
N PRO A 25 28.42 24.34 -3.10
CA PRO A 25 28.88 25.55 -3.75
C PRO A 25 28.33 26.78 -3.04
N ASN A 26 29.21 27.76 -2.87
CA ASN A 26 29.00 29.04 -2.21
C ASN A 26 27.57 29.59 -2.39
N ARG A 27 26.86 29.82 -1.28
CA ARG A 27 25.42 30.12 -1.19
C ARG A 27 24.98 31.41 -1.92
N GLY A 28 25.90 32.19 -2.47
CA GLY A 28 25.61 33.43 -3.19
C GLY A 28 25.28 33.30 -4.68
N CYS A 29 25.63 32.18 -5.34
CA CYS A 29 25.51 32.06 -6.80
C CYS A 29 24.10 31.61 -7.28
N TRP A 30 23.37 30.86 -6.46
CA TRP A 30 22.05 30.32 -6.82
C TRP A 30 20.91 31.34 -6.73
N VAL A 31 21.12 32.42 -5.96
CA VAL A 31 20.10 33.45 -5.75
C VAL A 31 19.93 34.29 -7.02
N THR A 32 21.01 34.60 -7.74
CA THR A 32 20.94 35.40 -8.98
C THR A 32 20.34 34.61 -10.14
N GLN A 33 20.59 33.29 -10.23
CA GLN A 33 20.08 32.47 -11.34
C GLN A 33 18.55 32.25 -11.30
N GLN A 34 17.94 32.23 -10.11
CA GLN A 34 16.48 32.10 -9.97
C GLN A 34 15.78 33.40 -10.42
N GLN A 35 16.34 34.56 -10.09
CA GLN A 35 15.69 35.85 -10.32
C GLN A 35 15.58 36.20 -11.80
N ASP A 36 16.61 35.89 -12.59
CA ASP A 36 16.63 36.11 -14.04
C ASP A 36 15.56 35.28 -14.77
N ARG A 37 15.22 34.10 -14.25
CA ARG A 37 14.17 33.25 -14.82
C ARG A 37 12.79 33.84 -14.59
N VAL A 38 12.54 34.48 -13.44
CA VAL A 38 11.23 35.06 -13.12
C VAL A 38 10.98 36.32 -13.95
N GLU A 39 12.00 37.16 -14.15
CA GLU A 39 11.87 38.37 -14.97
C GLU A 39 11.65 38.07 -16.45
N ASN A 40 12.37 37.08 -17.00
CA ASN A 40 12.16 36.63 -18.38
C ASN A 40 10.77 36.00 -18.56
N PHE A 41 10.32 35.18 -17.60
CA PHE A 41 8.97 34.60 -17.61
C PHE A 41 7.88 35.67 -17.54
N THR A 42 8.11 36.74 -16.77
CA THR A 42 7.17 37.88 -16.67
C THR A 42 7.10 38.67 -17.98
N ARG A 43 8.21 38.79 -18.73
CA ARG A 43 8.20 39.39 -20.08
C ARG A 43 7.48 38.52 -21.09
N GLU A 44 7.65 37.20 -21.05
CA GLU A 44 6.91 36.26 -21.90
C GLU A 44 5.40 36.29 -21.62
N LEU A 45 5.00 36.30 -20.34
CA LEU A 45 3.59 36.42 -19.94
C LEU A 45 2.95 37.76 -20.35
N ARG A 46 3.73 38.84 -20.38
CA ARG A 46 3.26 40.16 -20.85
C ARG A 46 3.17 40.23 -22.38
N GLY A 47 4.00 39.47 -23.10
CA GLY A 47 3.92 39.31 -24.56
C GLY A 47 2.76 38.43 -25.02
N ASP A 48 2.28 37.53 -24.15
CA ASP A 48 1.19 36.58 -24.45
C ASP A 48 -0.22 37.13 -24.09
N GLN A 49 -0.35 38.41 -23.73
CA GLN A 49 -1.67 39.02 -23.45
C GLN A 49 -2.55 39.18 -24.70
N THR A 50 -1.99 39.05 -25.91
CA THR A 50 -2.77 38.86 -27.15
C THR A 50 -3.31 37.43 -27.30
N ALA A 51 -2.90 36.48 -26.45
CA ALA A 51 -3.49 35.14 -26.31
C ALA A 51 -4.55 35.06 -25.19
N SER A 52 -5.03 36.21 -24.67
CA SER A 52 -6.13 36.26 -23.70
C SER A 52 -7.49 35.76 -24.25
N ASP A 53 -7.53 35.33 -25.53
CA ASP A 53 -8.68 34.71 -26.18
C ASP A 53 -8.52 33.17 -26.35
N ARG A 54 -7.42 32.57 -25.87
CA ARG A 54 -7.34 31.11 -25.77
C ARG A 54 -8.17 30.61 -24.61
N SER A 55 -9.28 29.98 -24.96
CA SER A 55 -10.25 29.35 -24.10
C SER A 55 -9.61 28.54 -22.96
N ILE A 56 -10.16 28.66 -21.75
CA ILE A 56 -9.87 27.82 -20.58
C ILE A 56 -9.91 26.31 -20.95
N GLY A 57 -10.67 25.94 -21.98
CA GLY A 57 -10.73 24.59 -22.53
C GLY A 57 -9.42 24.11 -23.19
N GLU A 58 -8.63 24.99 -23.79
CA GLU A 58 -7.34 24.62 -24.39
C GLU A 58 -6.26 24.36 -23.34
N ILE A 59 -6.24 25.11 -22.24
CA ILE A 59 -5.31 24.89 -21.12
C ILE A 59 -5.60 23.55 -20.44
N PHE A 60 -6.89 23.22 -20.27
CA PHE A 60 -7.30 21.94 -19.71
C PHE A 60 -6.98 20.77 -20.65
N ASN A 61 -7.20 20.94 -21.96
CA ASN A 61 -6.82 19.95 -22.97
C ASN A 61 -5.31 19.75 -23.09
N ALA A 62 -4.50 20.78 -22.85
CA ALA A 62 -3.04 20.68 -22.83
C ALA A 62 -2.49 20.02 -21.55
N LEU A 63 -3.21 20.11 -20.42
CA LEU A 63 -2.77 19.54 -19.13
C LEU A 63 -3.24 18.09 -18.93
N ARG A 64 -4.39 17.70 -19.50
CA ARG A 64 -4.96 16.34 -19.40
C ARG A 64 -3.99 15.22 -19.77
N PRO A 65 -3.19 15.31 -20.86
CA PRO A 65 -2.25 14.25 -21.25
C PRO A 65 -1.11 14.09 -20.24
N ARG A 66 -0.61 15.18 -19.64
CA ARG A 66 0.46 15.12 -18.63
C ARG A 66 -0.03 14.51 -17.31
N LEU A 67 -1.29 14.75 -16.94
CA LEU A 67 -1.92 14.12 -15.77
C LEU A 67 -2.14 12.62 -15.99
N GLN A 68 -2.53 12.21 -17.20
CA GLN A 68 -2.65 10.80 -17.58
C GLN A 68 -1.30 10.08 -17.52
N GLU A 69 -0.22 10.73 -17.97
CA GLU A 69 1.12 10.14 -17.92
C GLU A 69 1.61 9.92 -16.48
N LEU A 70 1.39 10.86 -15.56
CA LEU A 70 1.72 10.69 -14.13
C LEU A 70 0.86 9.62 -13.46
N GLY A 71 -0.44 9.56 -13.79
CA GLY A 71 -1.34 8.54 -13.27
C GLY A 71 -0.90 7.13 -13.69
N ASN A 72 -0.53 6.96 -14.95
CA ASN A 72 -0.05 5.68 -15.46
C ASN A 72 1.26 5.25 -14.79
N LYS A 73 2.22 6.19 -14.57
CA LYS A 73 3.48 5.89 -13.88
C LYS A 73 3.27 5.50 -12.42
N GLN A 74 2.34 6.12 -11.70
CA GLN A 74 2.02 5.73 -10.33
C GLN A 74 1.29 4.40 -10.24
N VAL A 75 0.43 4.07 -11.21
CA VAL A 75 -0.21 2.75 -11.30
C VAL A 75 0.82 1.66 -11.57
N GLU A 76 1.80 1.91 -12.43
CA GLU A 76 2.86 0.94 -12.74
C GLU A 76 3.76 0.69 -11.53
N LEU A 77 4.12 1.75 -10.79
CA LEU A 77 4.89 1.64 -9.54
C LEU A 77 4.09 0.92 -8.44
N ALA A 78 2.82 1.31 -8.27
CA ALA A 78 1.93 0.66 -7.31
C ALA A 78 1.72 -0.82 -7.65
N ARG A 79 1.61 -1.17 -8.94
CA ARG A 79 1.56 -2.57 -9.37
C ARG A 79 2.85 -3.30 -9.04
N ALA A 80 4.02 -2.71 -9.31
CA ALA A 80 5.31 -3.34 -9.02
C ALA A 80 5.48 -3.66 -7.53
N GLU A 81 4.98 -2.80 -6.65
CA GLU A 81 5.12 -2.96 -5.20
C GLU A 81 4.00 -3.80 -4.57
N LEU A 82 2.76 -3.70 -5.07
CA LEU A 82 1.61 -4.44 -4.55
C LEU A 82 1.55 -5.88 -5.06
N THR A 83 2.09 -6.19 -6.24
CA THR A 83 2.09 -7.55 -6.81
C THR A 83 2.81 -8.57 -5.91
N PRO A 84 4.05 -8.33 -5.42
CA PRO A 84 4.73 -9.28 -4.54
C PRO A 84 4.01 -9.44 -3.19
N VAL A 85 3.49 -8.33 -2.61
CA VAL A 85 2.73 -8.36 -1.35
C VAL A 85 1.42 -9.13 -1.53
N GLY A 86 0.69 -8.88 -2.61
CA GLY A 86 -0.55 -9.56 -2.95
C GLY A 86 -0.36 -11.06 -3.19
N LYS A 87 0.74 -11.45 -3.85
CA LYS A 87 1.06 -12.86 -4.09
C LYS A 87 1.38 -13.60 -2.79
N GLN A 88 2.21 -13.01 -1.91
CA GLN A 88 2.55 -13.62 -0.62
C GLN A 88 1.33 -13.70 0.30
N ALA A 89 0.53 -12.64 0.38
CA ALA A 89 -0.72 -12.65 1.14
C ALA A 89 -1.73 -13.67 0.58
N GLY A 90 -1.86 -13.75 -0.74
CA GLY A 90 -2.74 -14.71 -1.42
C GLY A 90 -2.34 -16.16 -1.16
N ILE A 91 -1.04 -16.47 -1.19
CA ILE A 91 -0.52 -17.80 -0.84
C ILE A 91 -0.81 -18.12 0.63
N ALA A 92 -0.52 -17.21 1.55
CA ALA A 92 -0.76 -17.43 2.98
C ALA A 92 -2.24 -17.68 3.28
N ILE A 93 -3.15 -16.86 2.73
CA ILE A 93 -4.60 -17.05 2.87
C ILE A 93 -5.04 -18.37 2.24
N GLY A 94 -4.52 -18.68 1.04
CA GLY A 94 -4.81 -19.94 0.35
C GLY A 94 -4.44 -21.17 1.18
N LEU A 95 -3.24 -21.21 1.76
CA LEU A 95 -2.79 -22.30 2.63
C LEU A 95 -3.64 -22.41 3.90
N LEU A 96 -4.04 -21.27 4.50
CA LEU A 96 -4.90 -21.29 5.68
C LEU A 96 -6.29 -21.85 5.36
N VAL A 97 -6.87 -21.49 4.22
CA VAL A 97 -8.18 -22.02 3.81
C VAL A 97 -8.11 -23.52 3.55
N VAL A 98 -7.11 -23.97 2.77
CA VAL A 98 -6.93 -25.40 2.49
C VAL A 98 -6.66 -26.17 3.79
N GLY A 99 -5.76 -25.67 4.62
CA GLY A 99 -5.46 -26.26 5.93
C GLY A 99 -6.69 -26.36 6.83
N ALA A 100 -7.52 -25.32 6.89
CA ALA A 100 -8.76 -25.33 7.66
C ALA A 100 -9.75 -26.39 7.15
N VAL A 101 -9.91 -26.54 5.82
CA VAL A 101 -10.77 -27.56 5.23
C VAL A 101 -10.27 -28.97 5.56
N PHE A 102 -8.97 -29.23 5.39
CA PHE A 102 -8.38 -30.53 5.74
C PHE A 102 -8.53 -30.85 7.22
N LEU A 103 -8.37 -29.86 8.10
CA LEU A 103 -8.54 -30.03 9.53
C LEU A 103 -10.01 -30.35 9.87
N LEU A 104 -10.97 -29.70 9.21
CA LEU A 104 -12.39 -30.00 9.34
C LEU A 104 -12.71 -31.45 8.91
N LEU A 105 -12.18 -31.89 7.78
CA LEU A 105 -12.34 -33.27 7.29
C LEU A 105 -11.70 -34.28 8.25
N PHE A 106 -10.46 -34.03 8.69
CA PHE A 106 -9.77 -34.85 9.68
C PHE A 106 -10.60 -34.98 10.96
N LEU A 107 -11.17 -33.88 11.45
CA LEU A 107 -11.99 -33.89 12.66
C LEU A 107 -13.24 -34.78 12.47
N GLY A 108 -13.92 -34.66 11.33
CA GLY A 108 -15.07 -35.51 10.99
C GLY A 108 -14.71 -37.00 10.96
N PHE A 109 -13.64 -37.38 10.27
CA PHE A 109 -13.17 -38.77 10.20
C PHE A 109 -12.69 -39.29 11.55
N PHE A 110 -11.93 -38.48 12.32
CA PHE A 110 -11.46 -38.84 13.66
C PHE A 110 -12.64 -39.18 14.57
N PHE A 111 -13.69 -38.37 14.57
CA PHE A 111 -14.87 -38.62 15.38
C PHE A 111 -15.73 -39.78 14.88
N ALA A 112 -15.81 -40.00 13.57
CA ALA A 112 -16.47 -41.19 13.01
C ALA A 112 -15.74 -42.47 13.43
N THR A 113 -14.41 -42.50 13.34
CA THR A 113 -13.58 -43.61 13.84
C THR A 113 -13.75 -43.78 15.35
N PHE A 114 -13.76 -42.70 16.13
CA PHE A 114 -13.97 -42.75 17.57
C PHE A 114 -15.33 -43.34 17.94
N ALA A 115 -16.40 -42.91 17.27
CA ALA A 115 -17.73 -43.48 17.45
C ALA A 115 -17.76 -44.98 17.10
N ALA A 116 -17.12 -45.38 16.00
CA ALA A 116 -17.03 -46.78 15.59
C ALA A 116 -16.29 -47.64 16.63
N VAL A 117 -15.20 -47.13 17.21
CA VAL A 117 -14.47 -47.80 18.29
C VAL A 117 -15.33 -47.93 19.55
N LEU A 118 -16.08 -46.90 19.94
CA LEU A 118 -16.99 -46.97 21.09
C LEU A 118 -18.10 -48.02 20.90
N ILE A 119 -18.66 -48.09 19.69
CA ILE A 119 -19.64 -49.12 19.33
C ILE A 119 -19.00 -50.52 19.44
N ALA A 120 -17.76 -50.69 18.97
CA ALA A 120 -17.04 -51.95 19.08
C ALA A 120 -16.76 -52.38 20.52
N VAL A 121 -16.65 -51.44 21.46
CA VAL A 121 -16.51 -51.70 22.91
C VAL A 121 -17.86 -52.06 23.58
N GLY A 122 -18.97 -52.04 22.83
CA GLY A 122 -20.30 -52.45 23.29
C GLY A 122 -21.18 -51.30 23.78
N PHE A 123 -20.79 -50.04 23.55
CA PHE A 123 -21.66 -48.91 23.85
C PHE A 123 -22.83 -48.80 22.85
N PRO A 124 -24.04 -48.44 23.31
CA PRO A 124 -25.14 -48.15 22.41
C PRO A 124 -24.85 -46.89 21.59
N VAL A 125 -25.23 -46.94 20.31
CA VAL A 125 -24.89 -45.95 19.27
C VAL A 125 -25.19 -44.51 19.69
N TRP A 126 -26.30 -44.29 20.41
CA TRP A 126 -26.72 -42.97 20.86
C TRP A 126 -25.73 -42.34 21.87
N VAL A 127 -25.11 -43.14 22.76
CA VAL A 127 -24.11 -42.65 23.72
C VAL A 127 -22.81 -42.31 23.01
N ALA A 128 -22.39 -43.14 22.06
CA ALA A 128 -21.18 -42.89 21.28
C ALA A 128 -21.29 -41.58 20.48
N ILE A 129 -22.40 -41.37 19.77
CA ILE A 129 -22.66 -40.14 19.01
C ILE A 129 -22.81 -38.94 19.97
N GLY A 130 -23.45 -39.13 21.12
CA GLY A 130 -23.59 -38.09 22.13
C GLY A 130 -22.25 -37.55 22.65
N ILE A 131 -21.32 -38.44 23.01
CA ILE A 131 -19.98 -38.07 23.50
C ILE A 131 -19.21 -37.29 22.42
N VAL A 132 -19.21 -37.81 21.19
CA VAL A 132 -18.60 -37.15 20.04
C VAL A 132 -19.14 -35.73 19.85
N THR A 133 -20.46 -35.56 19.95
CA THR A 133 -21.14 -34.28 19.75
C THR A 133 -20.76 -33.27 20.83
N VAL A 134 -20.68 -33.69 22.10
CA VAL A 134 -20.27 -32.83 23.22
C VAL A 134 -18.82 -32.38 23.04
N ILE A 135 -17.91 -33.29 22.66
CA ILE A 135 -16.50 -32.93 22.42
C ILE A 135 -16.42 -31.93 21.25
N LEU A 136 -17.18 -32.14 20.18
CA LEU A 136 -17.22 -31.23 19.02
C LEU A 136 -17.73 -29.83 19.41
N LEU A 137 -18.77 -29.77 20.26
CA LEU A 137 -19.31 -28.52 20.78
C LEU A 137 -18.30 -27.78 21.64
N LEU A 138 -17.54 -28.48 22.48
CA LEU A 138 -16.50 -27.88 23.31
C LEU A 138 -15.34 -27.33 22.48
N ILE A 139 -14.81 -28.13 21.54
CA ILE A 139 -13.70 -27.71 20.69
C ILE A 139 -14.14 -26.58 19.76
N GLY A 140 -15.28 -26.75 19.08
CA GLY A 140 -15.85 -25.75 18.16
C GLY A 140 -16.21 -24.46 18.88
N GLY A 141 -16.80 -24.55 20.07
CA GLY A 141 -17.11 -23.40 20.92
C GLY A 141 -15.86 -22.67 21.39
N ALA A 142 -14.82 -23.40 21.82
CA ALA A 142 -13.54 -22.81 22.19
C ALA A 142 -12.87 -22.10 21.00
N LEU A 143 -12.77 -22.75 19.84
CA LEU A 143 -12.21 -22.14 18.64
C LEU A 143 -13.00 -20.93 18.17
N ALA A 144 -14.34 -20.99 18.18
CA ALA A 144 -15.20 -19.87 17.85
C ALA A 144 -15.03 -18.72 18.84
N GLY A 145 -14.91 -19.02 20.14
CA GLY A 145 -14.66 -18.03 21.18
C GLY A 145 -13.29 -17.36 21.03
N LEU A 146 -12.23 -18.14 20.81
CA LEU A 146 -10.88 -17.63 20.55
C LEU A 146 -10.85 -16.83 19.25
N GLY A 147 -11.46 -17.34 18.18
CA GLY A 147 -11.56 -16.65 16.89
C GLY A 147 -12.30 -15.32 17.02
N ALA A 148 -13.43 -15.30 17.70
CA ALA A 148 -14.18 -14.08 17.99
C ALA A 148 -13.39 -13.10 18.86
N SER A 149 -12.65 -13.60 19.86
CA SER A 149 -11.78 -12.76 20.69
C SER A 149 -10.64 -12.16 19.87
N ARG A 150 -10.01 -12.94 18.98
CA ARG A 150 -8.94 -12.47 18.10
C ARG A 150 -9.46 -11.44 17.11
N LEU A 151 -10.64 -11.66 16.53
CA LEU A 151 -11.32 -10.70 15.66
C LEU A 151 -11.70 -9.41 16.40
N ARG A 152 -12.07 -9.48 17.68
CA ARG A 152 -12.33 -8.30 18.52
C ARG A 152 -11.06 -7.52 18.88
N THR A 153 -9.92 -8.19 19.02
CA THR A 153 -8.61 -7.53 19.28
C THR A 153 -7.94 -7.01 18.02
N LEU A 154 -8.26 -7.57 16.85
CA LEU A 154 -7.86 -7.03 15.57
C LEU A 154 -8.76 -5.82 15.28
N ASP A 155 -8.36 -4.66 15.81
CA ASP A 155 -8.96 -3.36 15.55
C ASP A 155 -9.15 -3.21 14.01
N PRO A 156 -10.39 -3.31 13.48
CA PRO A 156 -10.63 -3.32 12.02
C PRO A 156 -10.37 -1.95 11.39
N LYS A 157 -9.92 -0.98 12.20
CA LYS A 157 -9.48 0.33 11.80
C LYS A 157 -7.95 0.33 11.70
N PRO A 158 -7.34 0.35 10.50
CA PRO A 158 -5.92 0.58 10.36
C PRO A 158 -5.62 1.98 10.91
N ARG A 159 -5.20 2.07 12.18
CA ARG A 159 -4.96 3.35 12.88
C ARG A 159 -3.97 4.23 12.13
N ARG A 160 -2.98 3.63 11.46
CA ARG A 160 -2.01 4.32 10.60
C ARG A 160 -2.67 4.95 9.36
N THR A 161 -3.53 4.21 8.67
CA THR A 161 -4.23 4.69 7.48
C THR A 161 -5.31 5.72 7.84
N ILE A 162 -6.03 5.52 8.94
CA ILE A 162 -7.05 6.48 9.39
C ILE A 162 -6.40 7.74 9.95
N ALA A 163 -5.28 7.65 10.67
CA ALA A 163 -4.52 8.83 11.11
C ALA A 163 -3.96 9.62 9.92
N ALA A 164 -3.40 8.94 8.91
CA ALA A 164 -2.94 9.59 7.69
C ALA A 164 -4.09 10.24 6.90
N LEU A 165 -5.24 9.56 6.79
CA LEU A 165 -6.45 10.12 6.17
C LEU A 165 -7.03 11.28 6.97
N GLN A 166 -7.02 11.21 8.31
CA GLN A 166 -7.49 12.30 9.16
C GLN A 166 -6.56 13.51 9.10
N GLN A 167 -5.24 13.32 9.05
CA GLN A 167 -4.29 14.42 8.84
C GLN A 167 -4.49 15.09 7.48
N ASN A 168 -4.71 14.30 6.42
CA ASN A 168 -5.00 14.84 5.09
C ASN A 168 -6.32 15.63 5.06
N ILE A 169 -7.38 15.12 5.71
CA ILE A 169 -8.67 15.83 5.80
C ILE A 169 -8.55 17.10 6.64
N GLN A 170 -7.80 17.09 7.73
CA GLN A 170 -7.57 18.28 8.56
C GLN A 170 -6.77 19.35 7.81
N TRP A 171 -5.75 18.95 7.06
CA TRP A 171 -4.96 19.86 6.23
C TRP A 171 -5.81 20.49 5.11
N ILE A 172 -6.63 19.68 4.41
CA ILE A 172 -7.56 20.15 3.38
C ILE A 172 -8.64 21.09 3.97
N LYS A 173 -9.19 20.76 5.14
CA LYS A 173 -10.16 21.63 5.83
C LYS A 173 -9.54 22.94 6.29
N GLY A 174 -8.26 22.95 6.65
CA GLY A 174 -7.52 24.17 6.98
C GLY A 174 -7.34 25.11 5.79
N GLN A 175 -7.24 24.57 4.57
CA GLN A 175 -7.17 25.36 3.34
C GLN A 175 -8.54 25.85 2.83
N LEU A 176 -9.63 25.14 3.14
CA LEU A 176 -10.99 25.46 2.66
C LEU A 176 -11.77 26.40 3.60
N ARG A 177 -11.16 26.84 4.70
CA ARG A 177 -11.73 27.81 5.61
C ARG A 177 -11.10 29.18 5.30
N PRO A 178 -11.71 30.01 4.44
CA PRO A 178 -11.22 31.35 4.12
C PRO A 178 -11.25 32.28 5.33
#